data_AF-A0A970BUT6-F1
#
_entry.id   AF-A0A970BUT6-F1
#
_cell.length_a   1.000
_cell.length_b   1.000
_cell.length_c   1.000
_cell.angle_alpha   90.00
_cell.angle_beta   90.00
_cell.angle_gamma   90.00
#
_symmetry.space_group_name_H-M   'P 1'
#
loop_
_entity.id
_entity.type
_entity.pdbx_description
1 polymer ?
#
loop_
_entity_poly.entity_id
_entity_poly.type
_entity_poly.pdbx_seq_one_letter_code
_entity_poly.pdbx_strand_id
1 'polypeptide(L)'
;MNLLEAAERLLREAQEPLHVREIAARAAERGLISGPAHSIDLVYAGLRRAIEGAGEGSPVVQAGPGAFALREWPAAAPRADTESRPETVTRITVEIEQEEAPAEAMPLAPQTIGAHIVSLVREQPEHPLFARVHAYLRGLLGWGALNVLGGLALVFRPRSSMAAGLSSALLDWGAAQAALAVVGLEQVQNEDRDAADGILDEPAIAERRAWYRQAADALAAAGAVATILGLVFGLSGRQRARTRGRALGILTQGSFLITLSLVDRLLHRPNEE
;
A
#
# COMPACT_ATOMS: atom_id res chain seq x y z
N MET A 1 4.12 -28.30 7.68
CA MET A 1 3.42 -28.38 6.39
C MET A 1 3.56 -27.02 5.72
N ASN A 2 3.86 -26.99 4.42
CA ASN A 2 4.02 -25.71 3.72
C ASN A 2 2.65 -25.15 3.26
N LEU A 3 2.62 -23.89 2.84
CA LEU A 3 1.37 -23.21 2.50
C LEU A 3 0.67 -23.80 1.26
N LEU A 4 1.45 -24.29 0.29
CA LEU A 4 0.95 -24.89 -0.94
C LEU A 4 0.29 -26.26 -0.67
N GLU A 5 0.92 -27.10 0.15
CA GLU A 5 0.39 -28.38 0.64
C GLU A 5 -0.88 -28.18 1.47
N ALA A 6 -0.92 -27.14 2.32
CA ALA A 6 -2.10 -26.80 3.09
C ALA A 6 -3.27 -26.41 2.16
N ALA A 7 -3.02 -25.56 1.16
CA ALA A 7 -4.02 -25.15 0.19
C ALA A 7 -4.52 -26.32 -0.66
N GLU A 8 -3.62 -27.16 -1.17
CA GLU A 8 -3.95 -28.36 -1.96
C GLU A 8 -4.87 -29.31 -1.18
N ARG A 9 -4.55 -29.57 0.09
CA ARG A 9 -5.37 -30.42 0.96
C ARG A 9 -6.75 -29.83 1.18
N LEU A 10 -6.83 -28.53 1.48
CA LEU A 10 -8.11 -27.85 1.71
C LEU A 10 -9.00 -27.84 0.46
N LEU A 11 -8.40 -27.66 -0.72
CA LEU A 11 -9.11 -27.70 -2.00
C LEU A 11 -9.61 -29.13 -2.31
N ARG A 12 -8.80 -30.16 -2.11
CA ARG A 12 -9.24 -31.57 -2.28
C ARG A 12 -10.41 -31.93 -1.37
N GLU A 13 -10.38 -31.45 -0.13
CA GLU A 13 -11.45 -31.68 0.84
C GLU A 13 -12.72 -30.91 0.49
N ALA A 14 -12.60 -29.68 -0.04
CA ALA A 14 -13.74 -28.88 -0.44
C ALA A 14 -14.37 -29.33 -1.77
N GLN A 15 -13.58 -29.98 -2.65
CA GLN A 15 -14.00 -30.38 -4.00
C GLN A 15 -14.50 -29.22 -4.88
N GLU A 16 -14.18 -27.98 -4.51
CA GLU A 16 -14.54 -26.78 -5.24
C GLU A 16 -13.44 -25.71 -5.08
N PRO A 17 -13.34 -24.73 -6.02
CA PRO A 17 -12.42 -23.61 -5.87
C PRO A 17 -12.71 -22.85 -4.57
N LEU A 18 -11.66 -22.56 -3.80
CA LEU A 18 -11.79 -21.82 -2.55
C LEU A 18 -11.19 -20.43 -2.69
N HIS A 19 -11.84 -19.47 -2.06
CA HIS A 19 -11.28 -18.13 -1.93
C HIS A 19 -10.14 -18.13 -0.90
N VAL A 20 -9.15 -17.25 -1.08
CA VAL A 20 -7.99 -17.15 -0.19
C VAL A 20 -8.36 -16.91 1.27
N ARG A 21 -9.47 -16.20 1.51
CA ARG A 21 -10.05 -16.01 2.84
C ARG A 21 -10.45 -17.33 3.49
N GLU A 22 -11.07 -18.23 2.73
CA GLU A 22 -11.51 -19.54 3.23
C GLU A 22 -10.32 -20.47 3.45
N ILE A 23 -9.32 -20.39 2.56
CA ILE A 23 -8.04 -21.11 2.74
C ILE A 23 -7.35 -20.62 4.01
N ALA A 24 -7.24 -19.31 4.22
CA ALA A 24 -6.63 -18.72 5.41
C ALA A 24 -7.38 -19.12 6.70
N ALA A 25 -8.71 -18.99 6.71
CA ALA A 25 -9.54 -19.34 7.86
C ALA A 25 -9.42 -20.83 8.21
N ARG A 26 -9.65 -21.72 7.22
CA ARG A 26 -9.60 -23.18 7.44
C ARG A 26 -8.18 -23.66 7.79
N ALA A 27 -7.14 -23.04 7.23
CA ALA A 27 -5.75 -23.36 7.57
C ALA A 27 -5.38 -22.93 9.00
N ALA A 28 -5.86 -21.77 9.45
CA ALA A 28 -5.67 -21.26 10.80
C ALA A 28 -6.41 -22.11 11.84
N GLU A 29 -7.70 -22.40 11.61
CA GLU A 29 -8.54 -23.22 12.51
C GLU A 29 -7.95 -24.61 12.77
N ARG A 30 -7.30 -25.18 11.75
CA ARG A 30 -6.77 -26.55 11.78
C ARG A 30 -5.28 -26.61 12.12
N GLY A 31 -4.65 -25.47 12.43
CA GLY A 31 -3.23 -25.40 12.76
C GLY A 31 -2.32 -25.91 11.63
N LEU A 32 -2.77 -25.82 10.37
CA LEU A 32 -2.08 -26.39 9.21
C LEU A 32 -0.84 -25.58 8.80
N ILE A 33 -0.74 -24.33 9.28
CA ILE A 33 0.38 -23.42 9.03
C ILE A 33 0.95 -22.92 10.36
N SER A 34 2.28 -22.86 10.46
CA SER A 34 3.00 -22.41 11.66
C SER A 34 3.34 -20.92 11.55
N GLY A 35 2.79 -20.11 12.45
CA GLY A 35 2.96 -18.65 12.47
C GLY A 35 1.63 -17.90 12.35
N PRO A 36 1.60 -16.57 12.55
CA PRO A 36 0.37 -15.79 12.56
C PRO A 36 -0.28 -15.77 11.17
N ALA A 37 -1.16 -16.73 10.94
CA ALA A 37 -2.04 -16.88 9.77
C ALA A 37 -3.15 -15.82 9.66
N HIS A 38 -3.00 -14.66 10.31
CA HIS A 38 -4.11 -13.74 10.55
C HIS A 38 -4.26 -12.68 9.44
N SER A 39 -3.30 -12.59 8.52
CA SER A 39 -3.40 -11.68 7.37
C SER A 39 -3.68 -12.48 6.11
N ILE A 40 -4.90 -12.30 5.58
CA ILE A 40 -5.33 -12.83 4.28
C ILE A 40 -4.31 -12.42 3.20
N ASP A 41 -3.78 -11.20 3.27
CA ASP A 41 -2.77 -10.66 2.34
C ASP A 41 -1.47 -11.47 2.35
N LEU A 42 -1.01 -11.91 3.53
CA LEU A 42 0.18 -12.76 3.66
C LEU A 42 -0.06 -14.16 3.09
N VAL A 43 -1.26 -14.71 3.31
CA VAL A 43 -1.65 -16.02 2.75
C VAL A 43 -1.75 -15.92 1.23
N TYR A 44 -2.35 -14.85 0.70
CA TYR A 44 -2.46 -14.60 -0.73
C TYR A 44 -1.10 -14.45 -1.40
N ALA A 45 -0.27 -13.53 -0.91
CA ALA A 45 1.06 -13.28 -1.46
C ALA A 45 1.97 -14.51 -1.32
N GLY A 46 1.86 -15.24 -0.20
CA GLY A 46 2.59 -16.49 0.04
C GLY A 46 2.18 -17.59 -0.94
N LEU A 47 0.89 -17.76 -1.18
CA LEU A 47 0.37 -18.79 -2.09
C LEU A 47 0.73 -18.48 -3.54
N ARG A 48 0.62 -17.20 -3.95
CA ARG A 48 1.05 -16.77 -5.29
C ARG A 48 2.53 -17.04 -5.53
N ARG A 49 3.40 -16.67 -4.58
CA ARG A 49 4.84 -16.95 -4.65
C ARG A 49 5.14 -18.45 -4.67
N ALA A 50 4.40 -19.26 -3.92
CA ALA A 50 4.59 -20.71 -3.90
C ALA A 50 4.17 -21.36 -5.22
N ILE A 51 3.07 -20.91 -5.83
CA ILE A 51 2.62 -21.35 -7.15
C ILE A 51 3.63 -20.93 -8.23
N GLU A 52 4.07 -19.67 -8.21
CA GLU A 52 5.10 -19.15 -9.13
C GLU A 52 6.41 -19.95 -9.01
N GLY A 53 6.85 -20.26 -7.78
CA GLY A 53 8.07 -21.05 -7.54
C GLY A 53 7.96 -22.53 -7.94
N ALA A 54 6.76 -23.10 -7.90
CA ALA A 54 6.51 -24.47 -8.36
C ALA A 54 6.22 -24.56 -9.88
N GLY A 55 5.86 -23.44 -10.52
CA GLY A 55 5.58 -23.34 -11.94
C GLY A 55 4.49 -24.31 -12.41
N GLU A 56 4.73 -24.97 -13.54
CA GLU A 56 3.81 -25.98 -14.10
C GLU A 56 3.63 -27.22 -13.22
N GLY A 57 4.55 -27.44 -12.27
CA GLY A 57 4.44 -28.51 -11.29
C GLY A 57 3.49 -28.21 -10.12
N SER A 58 2.95 -26.99 -10.03
CA SER A 58 2.04 -26.62 -8.94
C SER A 58 0.71 -27.36 -9.03
N PRO A 59 0.27 -28.09 -7.99
CA PRO A 59 -1.04 -28.75 -7.97
C PRO A 59 -2.20 -27.75 -7.80
N VAL A 60 -1.90 -26.53 -7.35
CA VAL A 60 -2.85 -25.43 -7.15
C VAL A 60 -2.62 -24.35 -8.21
N VAL A 61 -3.69 -23.81 -8.76
CA VAL A 61 -3.69 -22.71 -9.74
C VAL A 61 -4.63 -21.60 -9.31
N GLN A 62 -4.39 -20.38 -9.80
CA GLN A 62 -5.33 -19.27 -9.61
C GLN A 62 -6.49 -19.42 -10.59
N ALA A 63 -7.71 -19.51 -10.06
CA ALA A 63 -8.93 -19.70 -10.84
C ALA A 63 -9.71 -18.38 -11.06
N GLY A 64 -9.33 -17.31 -10.35
CA GLY A 64 -9.92 -15.98 -10.46
C GLY A 64 -9.32 -15.01 -9.43
N PRO A 65 -9.81 -13.76 -9.37
CA PRO A 65 -9.39 -12.81 -8.35
C PRO A 65 -9.58 -13.41 -6.95
N GLY A 66 -8.47 -13.59 -6.21
CA GLY A 66 -8.49 -14.19 -4.86
C GLY A 66 -8.91 -15.67 -4.77
N ALA A 67 -9.24 -16.35 -5.88
CA ALA A 67 -9.73 -17.72 -5.89
C ALA A 67 -8.68 -18.72 -6.40
N PHE A 68 -8.57 -19.86 -5.73
CA PHE A 68 -7.63 -20.93 -6.05
C PHE A 68 -8.36 -22.25 -6.28
N ALA A 69 -7.87 -23.05 -7.22
CA ALA A 69 -8.41 -24.35 -7.59
C ALA A 69 -7.29 -25.37 -7.77
N LEU A 70 -7.66 -26.66 -7.78
CA LEU A 70 -6.71 -27.69 -8.21
C LEU A 70 -6.54 -27.64 -9.73
N ARG A 71 -5.30 -27.82 -10.18
CA ARG A 71 -4.94 -27.84 -11.61
C ARG A 71 -5.68 -28.93 -12.39
N GLU A 72 -5.98 -30.05 -11.73
CA GLU A 72 -6.69 -31.19 -12.32
C GLU A 72 -8.19 -30.92 -12.58
N TRP A 73 -8.74 -29.83 -12.02
CA TRP A 73 -10.12 -29.47 -12.28
C TRP A 73 -10.23 -28.73 -13.62
N PRO A 74 -11.23 -29.06 -14.45
CA PRO A 74 -11.52 -28.24 -15.63
C PRO A 74 -11.78 -26.82 -15.14
N ALA A 75 -11.12 -25.82 -15.74
CA ALA A 75 -11.26 -24.40 -15.38
C ALA A 75 -12.75 -24.05 -15.28
N ALA A 76 -13.28 -24.08 -14.06
CA ALA A 76 -14.69 -23.88 -13.82
C ALA A 76 -14.93 -22.40 -14.06
N ALA A 77 -15.66 -22.11 -15.14
CA ALA A 77 -16.17 -20.78 -15.41
C ALA A 77 -16.81 -20.21 -14.13
N PRO A 78 -16.67 -18.91 -13.86
CA PRO A 78 -17.38 -18.27 -12.75
C PRO A 78 -18.87 -18.60 -12.86
N ARG A 79 -19.47 -19.09 -11.78
CA ARG A 79 -20.94 -19.13 -11.67
C ARG A 79 -21.43 -17.68 -11.61
N ALA A 80 -21.75 -17.14 -12.78
CA ALA A 80 -22.58 -15.98 -12.94
C ALA A 80 -24.03 -16.44 -12.93
N ASP A 81 -24.69 -16.23 -11.80
CA ASP A 81 -26.10 -16.51 -11.66
C ASP A 81 -26.89 -15.29 -12.20
N THR A 82 -27.31 -15.41 -13.46
CA THR A 82 -28.50 -14.79 -14.10
C THR A 82 -28.53 -13.26 -14.30
N GLU A 83 -28.21 -12.78 -15.51
CA GLU A 83 -29.22 -12.22 -16.44
C GLU A 83 -28.70 -12.13 -17.89
N SER A 84 -29.59 -12.42 -18.84
CA SER A 84 -29.42 -12.80 -20.24
C SER A 84 -28.93 -11.70 -21.23
N ARG A 85 -27.95 -12.02 -22.11
CA ARG A 85 -28.07 -12.00 -23.61
C ARG A 85 -26.71 -12.30 -24.31
N PRO A 86 -26.73 -12.81 -25.57
CA PRO A 86 -25.76 -13.78 -26.05
C PRO A 86 -24.62 -13.22 -26.91
N GLU A 87 -23.53 -14.00 -26.89
CA GLU A 87 -22.55 -14.33 -27.94
C GLU A 87 -22.24 -13.32 -29.06
N THR A 88 -20.95 -12.96 -29.20
CA THR A 88 -20.19 -13.29 -30.42
C THR A 88 -18.71 -13.42 -30.06
N VAL A 89 -18.25 -14.66 -30.03
CA VAL A 89 -16.84 -15.04 -30.07
C VAL A 89 -16.29 -14.67 -31.44
N THR A 90 -15.46 -13.63 -31.53
CA THR A 90 -14.48 -13.53 -32.61
C THR A 90 -13.14 -14.02 -32.08
N ARG A 91 -12.83 -15.24 -32.48
CA ARG A 91 -11.53 -15.90 -32.37
C ARG A 91 -10.46 -14.98 -32.98
N ILE A 92 -9.60 -14.39 -32.15
CA ILE A 92 -8.32 -13.86 -32.61
C ILE A 92 -7.24 -14.70 -31.96
N THR A 93 -6.72 -15.62 -32.77
CA THR A 93 -5.44 -16.28 -32.57
C THR A 93 -4.35 -15.21 -32.63
N VAL A 94 -3.58 -15.02 -31.57
CA VAL A 94 -2.26 -14.37 -31.68
C VAL A 94 -1.25 -15.33 -31.09
N GLU A 95 -0.29 -15.65 -31.95
CA GLU A 95 0.89 -16.45 -31.69
C GLU A 95 1.57 -16.03 -30.38
N ILE A 96 1.89 -17.05 -29.59
CA ILE A 96 2.78 -16.93 -28.44
C ILE A 96 4.18 -16.73 -29.01
N GLU A 97 4.63 -15.49 -29.09
CA GLU A 97 6.05 -15.20 -29.22
C GLU A 97 6.68 -15.46 -27.84
N GLN A 98 7.37 -16.59 -27.74
CA GLN A 98 8.28 -16.89 -26.64
C GLN A 98 9.44 -15.89 -26.71
N GLU A 99 9.61 -15.08 -25.68
CA GLU A 99 10.91 -14.48 -25.38
C GLU A 99 11.29 -14.76 -23.91
N GLU A 100 12.57 -15.07 -23.75
CA GLU A 100 13.22 -15.83 -22.69
C GLU A 100 13.20 -15.20 -21.28
N ALA A 101 13.36 -16.08 -20.29
CA ALA A 101 13.69 -15.80 -18.89
C ALA A 101 15.03 -15.03 -18.70
N PRO A 102 15.49 -14.73 -17.46
CA PRO A 102 14.81 -14.35 -16.24
C PRO A 102 15.17 -12.90 -15.87
N ALA A 103 14.21 -12.09 -15.43
CA ALA A 103 14.52 -10.76 -14.90
C ALA A 103 15.25 -10.89 -13.55
N GLU A 104 16.58 -10.90 -13.60
CA GLU A 104 17.39 -10.41 -12.48
C GLU A 104 16.78 -9.09 -12.00
N ALA A 105 16.65 -8.94 -10.68
CA ALA A 105 16.11 -7.75 -10.05
C ALA A 105 16.97 -6.53 -10.39
N MET A 106 16.69 -5.91 -11.54
CA MET A 106 17.39 -4.75 -12.02
C MET A 106 16.96 -3.56 -11.14
N PRO A 107 17.90 -2.73 -10.64
CA PRO A 107 17.53 -1.54 -9.90
C PRO A 107 16.65 -0.68 -10.80
N LEU A 108 15.41 -0.42 -10.37
CA LEU A 108 14.48 0.46 -11.07
C LEU A 108 15.20 1.76 -11.41
N ALA A 109 15.30 2.07 -12.71
CA ALA A 109 15.92 3.29 -13.17
C ALA A 109 15.21 4.51 -12.52
N PRO A 110 15.92 5.60 -12.18
CA PRO A 110 15.30 6.76 -11.54
C PRO A 110 14.11 7.33 -12.35
N GLN A 111 14.15 7.19 -13.69
CA GLN A 111 13.01 7.54 -14.55
C GLN A 111 11.76 6.66 -14.36
N THR A 112 11.88 5.37 -14.03
CA THR A 112 10.72 4.50 -13.76
C THR A 112 10.09 4.77 -12.40
N ILE A 113 10.89 5.14 -11.40
CA ILE A 113 10.39 5.56 -10.08
C ILE A 113 9.54 6.84 -10.22
N GLY A 114 10.04 7.84 -10.97
CA GLY A 114 9.31 9.08 -11.20
C GLY A 114 7.98 8.86 -11.94
N ALA A 115 7.99 8.04 -12.99
CA ALA A 115 6.78 7.69 -13.73
C ALA A 115 5.74 6.97 -12.86
N HIS A 116 6.19 6.04 -12.01
CA HIS A 116 5.34 5.32 -11.07
C HIS A 116 4.72 6.24 -9.99
N ILE A 117 5.49 7.17 -9.41
CA ILE A 117 4.95 8.14 -8.46
C ILE A 117 3.91 9.03 -9.13
N VAL A 118 4.17 9.47 -10.37
CA VAL A 118 3.21 10.28 -11.15
C VAL A 118 1.93 9.50 -11.45
N SER A 119 2.03 8.19 -11.76
CA SER A 119 0.84 7.37 -11.98
C SER A 119 0.02 7.23 -10.70
N LEU A 120 0.65 6.93 -9.55
CA LEU A 120 -0.05 6.84 -8.25
C LEU A 120 -0.81 8.12 -7.89
N VAL A 121 -0.23 9.29 -8.18
CA VAL A 121 -0.89 10.58 -7.91
C VAL A 121 -2.06 10.82 -8.86
N ARG A 122 -1.91 10.49 -10.14
CA ARG A 122 -2.89 10.79 -11.19
C ARG A 122 -4.05 9.80 -11.26
N GLU A 123 -3.82 8.55 -10.85
CA GLU A 123 -4.83 7.51 -10.88
C GLU A 123 -6.00 7.88 -9.97
N GLN A 124 -7.19 7.97 -10.55
CA GLN A 124 -8.45 8.19 -9.84
C GLN A 124 -9.19 6.86 -9.83
N PRO A 125 -9.42 6.24 -8.66
CA PRO A 125 -10.22 5.03 -8.60
C PRO A 125 -11.64 5.33 -9.06
N GLU A 126 -12.25 4.40 -9.81
CA GLU A 126 -13.62 4.55 -10.33
C GLU A 126 -14.65 4.65 -9.18
N HIS A 127 -14.38 3.96 -8.07
CA HIS A 127 -15.16 4.00 -6.84
C HIS A 127 -14.24 4.24 -5.63
N PRO A 128 -13.94 5.51 -5.28
CA PRO A 128 -12.98 5.81 -4.23
C PRO A 128 -13.59 5.61 -2.83
N LEU A 129 -13.77 4.36 -2.40
CA LEU A 129 -14.31 4.03 -1.07
C LEU A 129 -13.43 4.58 0.06
N PHE A 130 -12.14 4.79 -0.24
CA PHE A 130 -11.16 5.43 0.62
C PHE A 130 -10.73 6.82 0.12
N ALA A 131 -11.63 7.60 -0.49
CA ALA A 131 -11.34 8.96 -1.03
C ALA A 131 -10.62 9.88 -0.03
N ARG A 132 -11.02 9.84 1.24
CA ARG A 132 -10.40 10.62 2.32
C ARG A 132 -8.93 10.26 2.52
N VAL A 133 -8.63 8.96 2.54
CA VAL A 133 -7.26 8.45 2.75
C VAL A 133 -6.38 8.82 1.56
N HIS A 134 -6.91 8.74 0.34
CA HIS A 134 -6.23 9.22 -0.86
C HIS A 134 -5.83 10.70 -0.77
N ALA A 135 -6.76 11.57 -0.37
CA ALA A 135 -6.49 13.00 -0.25
C ALA A 135 -5.39 13.27 0.79
N TYR A 136 -5.46 12.60 1.95
CA TYR A 136 -4.45 12.71 3.00
C TYR A 136 -3.06 12.28 2.50
N LEU A 137 -2.96 11.11 1.86
CA LEU A 137 -1.69 10.57 1.38
C LEU A 137 -1.11 11.37 0.21
N ARG A 138 -1.93 11.87 -0.73
CA ARG A 138 -1.45 12.77 -1.79
C ARG A 138 -0.93 14.08 -1.21
N GLY A 139 -1.59 14.63 -0.18
CA GLY A 139 -1.11 15.80 0.56
C GLY A 139 0.24 15.54 1.23
N LEU A 140 0.37 14.39 1.89
CA LEU A 140 1.62 13.95 2.52
C LEU A 140 2.76 13.76 1.50
N LEU A 141 2.47 13.15 0.35
CA LEU A 141 3.42 12.95 -0.74
C LEU A 141 3.90 14.27 -1.32
N GLY A 142 2.97 15.18 -1.63
CA GLY A 142 3.29 16.50 -2.18
C GLY A 142 4.18 17.32 -1.24
N TRP A 143 3.90 17.27 0.07
CA TRP A 143 4.73 17.91 1.08
C TRP A 143 6.09 17.25 1.23
N GLY A 144 6.15 15.92 1.28
CA GLY A 144 7.41 15.17 1.34
C GLY A 144 8.32 15.50 0.16
N ALA A 145 7.78 15.51 -1.06
CA ALA A 145 8.50 15.89 -2.27
C ALA A 145 9.01 17.34 -2.22
N LEU A 146 8.18 18.28 -1.75
CA LEU A 146 8.57 19.68 -1.58
C LEU A 146 9.76 19.82 -0.61
N ASN A 147 9.75 19.08 0.49
CA ASN A 147 10.86 19.08 1.45
C ASN A 147 12.14 18.48 0.87
N VAL A 148 12.04 17.39 0.09
CA VAL A 148 13.21 16.83 -0.60
C VAL A 148 13.81 17.87 -1.55
N LEU A 149 12.99 18.54 -2.36
CA LEU A 149 13.43 19.59 -3.28
C LEU A 149 14.05 20.79 -2.54
N GLY A 150 13.40 21.26 -1.46
CA GLY A 150 13.90 22.36 -0.64
C GLY A 150 15.20 22.02 0.08
N GLY A 151 15.29 20.79 0.61
CA GLY A 151 16.49 20.25 1.23
C GLY A 151 17.65 20.18 0.25
N LEU A 152 17.40 19.65 -0.96
CA LEU A 152 18.39 19.53 -2.03
C LEU A 152 18.86 20.91 -2.54
N ALA A 153 17.95 21.87 -2.70
CA ALA A 153 18.28 23.24 -3.05
C ALA A 153 19.23 23.89 -2.04
N LEU A 154 19.07 23.58 -0.74
CA LEU A 154 19.98 24.04 0.31
C LEU A 154 21.33 23.30 0.31
N VAL A 155 21.41 22.06 -0.18
CA VAL A 155 22.68 21.33 -0.36
C VAL A 155 23.55 21.99 -1.42
N PHE A 156 22.97 22.39 -2.55
CA PHE A 156 23.71 23.01 -3.66
C PHE A 156 24.03 24.50 -3.45
N ARG A 157 23.40 25.14 -2.46
CA ARG A 157 23.68 26.54 -2.09
C ARG A 157 23.75 26.75 -0.57
N PRO A 158 24.66 26.06 0.15
CA PRO A 158 24.72 26.14 1.59
C PRO A 158 25.34 27.49 1.99
N ARG A 159 24.48 28.43 2.41
CA ARG A 159 24.92 29.75 2.89
C ARG A 159 25.39 29.74 4.35
N SER A 160 25.09 28.70 5.13
CA SER A 160 25.46 28.62 6.56
C SER A 160 25.34 27.21 7.16
N SER A 161 25.97 26.97 8.33
CA SER A 161 25.82 25.72 9.10
C SER A 161 24.39 25.49 9.59
N MET A 162 23.60 26.55 9.77
CA MET A 162 22.17 26.46 10.03
C MET A 162 21.41 25.94 8.81
N ALA A 163 21.71 26.43 7.61
CA ALA A 163 21.11 25.94 6.38
C ALA A 163 21.44 24.46 6.14
N ALA A 164 22.65 24.00 6.46
CA ALA A 164 23.01 22.58 6.39
C ALA A 164 22.19 21.72 7.39
N GLY A 165 21.94 22.24 8.60
CA GLY A 165 21.07 21.57 9.57
C GLY A 165 19.63 21.46 9.08
N LEU A 166 19.08 22.55 8.55
CA LEU A 166 17.73 22.59 7.99
C LEU A 166 17.62 21.65 6.79
N SER A 167 18.58 21.70 5.85
CA SER A 167 18.66 20.81 4.69
C SER A 167 18.60 19.35 5.09
N SER A 168 19.42 18.91 6.07
CA SER A 168 19.38 17.52 6.55
C SER A 168 18.00 17.13 7.09
N ALA A 169 17.36 17.98 7.89
CA ALA A 169 16.04 17.68 8.43
C ALA A 169 14.98 17.62 7.32
N LEU A 170 15.02 18.52 6.34
CA LEU A 170 14.08 18.49 5.21
C LEU A 170 14.23 17.23 4.36
N LEU A 171 15.47 16.79 4.10
CA LEU A 171 15.74 15.57 3.35
C LEU A 171 15.29 14.32 4.12
N ASP A 172 15.72 14.18 5.38
CA ASP A 172 15.42 13.01 6.22
C ASP A 172 13.90 12.79 6.34
N TRP A 173 13.17 13.86 6.70
CA TRP A 173 11.72 13.78 6.89
C TRP A 173 10.94 13.78 5.57
N GLY A 174 11.37 14.55 4.58
CA GLY A 174 10.72 14.59 3.28
C GLY A 174 10.76 13.24 2.58
N ALA A 175 11.90 12.55 2.61
CA ALA A 175 12.05 11.21 2.06
C ALA A 175 11.18 10.19 2.81
N ALA A 176 11.16 10.24 4.16
CA ALA A 176 10.34 9.34 4.96
C ALA A 176 8.84 9.53 4.70
N GLN A 177 8.36 10.77 4.61
CA GLN A 177 6.96 11.09 4.30
C GLN A 177 6.58 10.67 2.89
N ALA A 178 7.43 10.94 1.89
CA ALA A 178 7.18 10.54 0.51
C ALA A 178 7.11 9.01 0.38
N ALA A 179 8.04 8.29 1.00
CA ALA A 179 8.03 6.82 1.00
C ALA A 179 6.76 6.25 1.65
N LEU A 180 6.40 6.77 2.83
CA LEU A 180 5.17 6.37 3.52
C LEU A 180 3.93 6.63 2.66
N ALA A 181 3.87 7.79 2.00
CA ALA A 181 2.74 8.15 1.17
C ALA A 181 2.64 7.30 -0.10
N VAL A 182 3.76 6.95 -0.73
CA VAL A 182 3.79 6.05 -1.89
C VAL A 182 3.26 4.66 -1.51
N VAL A 183 3.80 4.07 -0.44
CA VAL A 183 3.36 2.75 0.05
C VAL A 183 1.88 2.78 0.44
N GLY A 184 1.46 3.83 1.12
CA GLY A 184 0.05 4.00 1.49
C GLY A 184 -0.87 4.15 0.29
N LEU A 185 -0.48 4.91 -0.74
CA LEU A 185 -1.32 5.12 -1.93
C LEU A 185 -1.46 3.81 -2.71
N GLU A 186 -0.38 3.07 -2.89
CA GLU A 186 -0.42 1.77 -3.55
C GLU A 186 -1.34 0.79 -2.81
N GLN A 187 -1.24 0.73 -1.47
CA GLN A 187 -2.10 -0.11 -0.66
C GLN A 187 -3.58 0.28 -0.79
N VAL A 188 -3.91 1.56 -0.64
CA VAL A 188 -5.31 2.01 -0.67
C VAL A 188 -5.91 1.84 -2.07
N GLN A 189 -5.12 2.02 -3.12
CA GLN A 189 -5.57 1.75 -4.50
C GLN A 189 -5.85 0.26 -4.73
N ASN A 190 -5.01 -0.62 -4.20
CA ASN A 190 -5.25 -2.06 -4.27
C ASN A 190 -6.55 -2.41 -3.51
N GLU A 191 -6.76 -1.84 -2.33
CA GLU A 191 -7.99 -2.06 -1.55
C GLU A 191 -9.25 -1.50 -2.24
N ASP A 192 -9.17 -0.35 -2.94
CA ASP A 192 -10.30 0.15 -3.74
C ASP A 192 -10.61 -0.78 -4.93
N ARG A 193 -9.58 -1.36 -5.58
CA ARG A 193 -9.78 -2.36 -6.65
C ARG A 193 -10.38 -3.65 -6.10
N ASP A 194 -9.87 -4.15 -4.99
CA ASP A 194 -10.40 -5.34 -4.33
C ASP A 194 -11.87 -5.16 -3.93
N ALA A 195 -12.24 -3.96 -3.46
CA ALA A 195 -13.63 -3.66 -3.14
C ALA A 195 -14.52 -3.54 -4.38
N ALA A 196 -14.02 -2.95 -5.47
CA ALA A 196 -14.74 -2.91 -6.75
C ALA A 196 -14.97 -4.31 -7.35
N ASP A 197 -14.00 -5.22 -7.17
CA ASP A 197 -14.09 -6.62 -7.59
C ASP A 197 -14.94 -7.48 -6.63
N GLY A 198 -15.49 -6.90 -5.56
CA GLY A 198 -16.30 -7.60 -4.57
C GLY A 198 -15.51 -8.54 -3.64
N ILE A 199 -14.19 -8.41 -3.61
CA ILE A 199 -13.28 -9.19 -2.75
C ILE A 199 -13.38 -8.72 -1.30
N LEU A 200 -13.50 -7.41 -1.08
CA LEU A 200 -13.72 -6.79 0.23
C LEU A 200 -15.22 -6.63 0.49
N ASP A 201 -15.70 -7.22 1.58
CA ASP A 201 -17.06 -7.04 2.07
C ASP A 201 -17.18 -5.78 2.95
N GLU A 202 -18.42 -5.30 3.12
CA GLU A 202 -18.74 -4.14 3.96
C GLU A 202 -18.08 -4.14 5.37
N PRO A 203 -18.09 -5.24 6.14
CA PRO A 203 -17.41 -5.25 7.45
C PRO A 203 -15.89 -5.06 7.32
N ALA A 204 -15.23 -5.69 6.33
CA ALA A 204 -13.80 -5.49 6.11
C ALA A 204 -13.49 -4.05 5.68
N ILE A 205 -14.32 -3.45 4.82
CA ILE A 205 -14.18 -2.04 4.42
C ILE A 205 -14.28 -1.12 5.65
N ALA A 206 -15.26 -1.37 6.54
CA ALA A 206 -15.44 -0.60 7.76
C ALA A 206 -14.24 -0.73 8.72
N GLU A 207 -13.69 -1.93 8.86
CA GLU A 207 -12.49 -2.20 9.65
C GLU A 207 -11.28 -1.45 9.08
N ARG A 208 -11.04 -1.55 7.77
CA ARG A 208 -9.94 -0.83 7.09
C ARG A 208 -10.08 0.69 7.26
N ARG A 209 -11.29 1.25 7.11
CA ARG A 209 -11.54 2.68 7.38
C ARG A 209 -11.24 3.06 8.83
N ALA A 210 -11.54 2.20 9.80
CA ALA A 210 -11.19 2.44 11.20
C ALA A 210 -9.67 2.43 11.41
N TRP A 211 -8.97 1.49 10.79
CA TRP A 211 -7.51 1.40 10.83
C TRP A 211 -6.85 2.67 10.25
N TYR A 212 -7.27 3.13 9.06
CA TYR A 212 -6.72 4.35 8.47
C TYR A 212 -6.97 5.60 9.30
N ARG A 213 -8.14 5.70 9.96
CA ARG A 213 -8.41 6.79 10.91
C ARG A 213 -7.44 6.76 12.09
N GLN A 214 -7.21 5.59 12.69
CA GLN A 214 -6.24 5.44 13.78
C GLN A 214 -4.81 5.78 13.32
N ALA A 215 -4.42 5.37 12.11
CA ALA A 215 -3.11 5.69 11.54
C ALA A 215 -2.95 7.22 11.33
N ALA A 216 -3.97 7.90 10.81
CA ALA A 216 -3.96 9.36 10.66
C ALA A 216 -3.88 10.09 12.00
N ASP A 217 -4.58 9.61 13.03
CA ASP A 217 -4.50 10.16 14.38
C ASP A 217 -3.13 9.93 15.02
N ALA A 218 -2.52 8.76 14.81
CA ALA A 218 -1.17 8.46 15.27
C ALA A 218 -0.13 9.38 14.60
N LEU A 219 -0.27 9.65 13.29
CA LEU A 219 0.58 10.59 12.56
C LEU A 219 0.41 12.03 13.08
N ALA A 220 -0.81 12.44 13.42
CA ALA A 220 -1.07 13.76 14.02
C ALA A 220 -0.40 13.88 15.39
N ALA A 221 -0.50 12.85 16.24
CA ALA A 221 0.16 12.80 17.53
C ALA A 221 1.68 12.84 17.40
N ALA A 222 2.25 12.09 16.46
CA ALA A 222 3.67 12.16 16.13
C ALA A 222 4.08 13.57 15.67
N GLY A 223 3.23 14.26 14.90
CA GLY A 223 3.41 15.66 14.51
C GLY A 223 3.44 16.62 15.70
N ALA A 224 2.57 16.43 16.70
CA ALA A 224 2.57 17.20 17.95
C ALA A 224 3.87 17.00 18.74
N VAL A 225 4.30 15.74 18.90
CA VAL A 225 5.58 15.41 19.56
C VAL A 225 6.75 16.04 18.82
N ALA A 226 6.81 15.93 17.49
CA ALA A 226 7.84 16.55 16.67
C ALA A 226 7.87 18.07 16.85
N THR A 227 6.71 18.74 16.84
CA THR A 227 6.61 20.19 17.07
C THR A 227 7.21 20.59 18.43
N ILE A 228 6.87 19.86 19.49
CA ILE A 228 7.40 20.09 20.84
C ILE A 228 8.93 19.90 20.86
N LEU A 229 9.43 18.81 20.28
CA LEU A 229 10.87 18.55 20.20
C LEU A 229 11.61 19.64 19.41
N GLY A 230 11.03 20.10 18.30
CA GLY A 230 11.55 21.21 17.51
C GLY A 230 11.67 22.50 18.32
N LEU A 231 10.65 22.84 19.11
CA LEU A 231 10.69 23.99 20.02
C LEU A 231 11.76 23.84 21.10
N VAL A 232 11.81 22.69 21.78
CA VAL A 232 12.78 22.41 22.86
C VAL A 232 14.21 22.48 22.33
N PHE A 233 14.50 21.83 21.20
CA PHE A 233 15.83 21.88 20.59
C PHE A 233 16.17 23.26 20.03
N GLY A 234 15.19 24.01 19.54
CA GLY A 234 15.40 25.39 19.08
C GLY A 234 15.82 26.32 20.22
N LEU A 235 15.14 26.22 21.36
CA LEU A 235 15.41 27.02 22.57
C LEU A 235 16.71 26.61 23.28
N SER A 236 17.03 25.31 23.28
CA SER A 236 18.20 24.74 23.96
C SER A 236 19.47 24.80 23.10
N GLY A 237 19.33 24.74 21.77
CA GLY A 237 20.41 24.80 20.78
C GLY A 237 21.02 26.20 20.59
N ARG A 238 20.91 27.10 21.56
CA ARG A 238 21.37 28.49 21.46
C ARG A 238 22.87 28.63 21.13
N GLN A 239 23.70 27.59 21.28
CA GLN A 239 25.13 27.67 20.95
C GLN A 239 25.53 27.06 19.59
N ARG A 240 24.65 26.30 18.90
CA ARG A 240 25.02 25.60 17.65
C ARG A 240 24.01 25.87 16.52
N ALA A 241 24.45 26.64 15.53
CA ALA A 241 23.64 27.02 14.36
C ALA A 241 23.06 25.80 13.60
N ARG A 242 23.82 24.72 13.43
CA ARG A 242 23.34 23.47 12.79
C ARG A 242 22.20 22.80 13.55
N THR A 243 22.26 22.79 14.88
CA THR A 243 21.20 22.24 15.73
C THR A 243 19.92 23.05 15.61
N ARG A 244 20.01 24.39 15.55
CA ARG A 244 18.85 25.26 15.30
C ARG A 244 18.22 25.00 13.93
N GLY A 245 19.04 24.79 12.90
CA GLY A 245 18.54 24.42 11.56
C GLY A 245 17.75 23.12 11.58
N ARG A 246 18.27 22.07 12.25
CA ARG A 246 17.55 20.80 12.41
C ARG A 246 16.26 20.97 13.21
N ALA A 247 16.31 21.72 14.30
CA ALA A 247 15.15 22.00 15.15
C ALA A 247 14.04 22.72 14.38
N LEU A 248 14.40 23.71 13.54
CA LEU A 248 13.47 24.40 12.66
C LEU A 248 12.82 23.43 11.67
N GLY A 249 13.62 22.55 11.04
CA GLY A 249 13.07 21.52 10.15
C GLY A 249 12.07 20.61 10.86
N ILE A 250 12.42 20.08 12.03
CA ILE A 250 11.53 19.22 12.84
C ILE A 250 10.22 19.95 13.19
N LEU A 251 10.30 21.22 13.59
CA LEU A 251 9.14 22.05 13.91
C LEU A 251 8.21 22.24 12.70
N THR A 252 8.79 22.52 11.53
CA THR A 252 8.05 22.66 10.28
C THR A 252 7.32 21.36 9.92
N GLN A 253 7.95 20.20 10.09
CA GLN A 253 7.31 18.91 9.84
C GLN A 253 6.18 18.60 10.82
N GLY A 254 6.41 18.82 12.11
CA GLY A 254 5.39 18.60 13.13
C GLY A 254 4.16 19.47 12.91
N SER A 255 4.38 20.75 12.58
CA SER A 255 3.30 21.70 12.30
C SER A 255 2.47 21.27 11.09
N PHE A 256 3.14 20.82 10.02
CA PHE A 256 2.45 20.32 8.83
C PHE A 256 1.55 19.11 9.11
N LEU A 257 2.04 18.11 9.84
CA LEU A 257 1.24 16.92 10.16
C LEU A 257 -0.01 17.25 10.99
N ILE A 258 0.11 18.22 11.91
CA ILE A 258 -1.03 18.75 12.67
C ILE A 258 -2.02 19.44 11.72
N THR A 259 -1.53 20.32 10.85
CA THR A 259 -2.38 21.04 9.88
C THR A 259 -3.07 20.09 8.92
N LEU A 260 -2.36 19.10 8.38
CA LEU A 260 -2.91 18.10 7.47
C LEU A 260 -4.02 17.29 8.14
N SER A 261 -3.81 16.86 9.39
CA SER A 261 -4.84 16.16 10.18
C SER A 261 -6.05 17.07 10.48
N LEU A 262 -5.82 18.34 10.77
CA LEU A 262 -6.89 19.31 11.03
C LEU A 262 -7.73 19.55 9.77
N VAL A 263 -7.07 19.77 8.62
CA VAL A 263 -7.75 19.95 7.32
C VAL A 263 -8.56 18.71 6.96
N ASP A 264 -7.96 17.53 7.11
CA ASP A 264 -8.64 16.26 6.88
C ASP A 264 -9.92 16.12 7.74
N ARG A 265 -9.84 16.46 9.04
CA ARG A 265 -11.00 16.46 9.94
C ARG A 265 -12.05 17.51 9.60
N LEU A 266 -11.63 18.69 9.13
CA LEU A 266 -12.54 19.79 8.78
C LEU A 266 -13.32 19.49 7.49
N LEU A 267 -12.66 18.93 6.48
CA LEU A 267 -13.28 18.59 5.21
C LEU A 267 -14.24 17.40 5.31
N HIS A 268 -14.05 16.53 6.30
CA HIS A 268 -14.82 15.29 6.45
C HIS A 268 -15.50 15.20 7.82
N ARG A 269 -15.95 16.35 8.35
CA ARG A 269 -16.83 16.31 9.53
C ARG A 269 -18.04 15.44 9.20
N PRO A 270 -18.44 14.51 10.10
CA PRO A 270 -19.73 13.89 9.96
C PRO A 270 -20.75 15.03 9.96
N ASN A 271 -21.66 15.04 8.98
CA ASN A 271 -22.86 15.84 9.09
C ASN A 271 -23.61 15.30 10.31
N GLU A 272 -23.41 15.94 11.46
CA GLU A 272 -24.27 15.75 12.62
C GLU A 272 -25.57 16.50 12.32
N GLU A 273 -26.51 15.80 11.70
CA GLU A 273 -27.95 16.05 11.82
C GLU A 273 -28.60 14.90 12.59
#